data_AF-X0QWX6-F1
#
_entry.id   AF-X0QWX6-F1
#
_cell.length_a   1.000
_cell.length_b   1.000
_cell.length_c   1.000
_cell.angle_alpha   90.00
_cell.angle_beta   90.00
_cell.angle_gamma   90.00
#
_symmetry.space_group_name_H-M   'P 1'
#
loop_
_entity.id
_entity.type
_entity.pdbx_description
1 polymer ?
#
loop_
_entity_poly.entity_id
_entity_poly.type
_entity_poly.pdbx_seq_one_letter_code
_entity_poly.pdbx_strand_id
1 'polypeptide(L)'
;MLINCDSLIEKNPKKVLSVTLKKLIEEYINQNSMQPPCELQHHYEAINQLLEVTFDTAQNFQLARRGFLEFVRDYNKTHQIYLNEPVVPILATRERLTINYDWFVNGRAVADSSATMIEVWQRKRRFSVNDLVEGLLYCSIMSGGMNDIEVLRALYDWLFGERRMYKIDMPATDGKSRAESLVVIPLRVCDDNYGCAADESESLLRFVDYIPDDMSLCFLYALKDKELNTAKIKPFNTIINDISKTLKLTNKDIDRPQHSLLIKYANYHWRQIEGSLIDGALTVVKQGDIKTTGLPTEKLIYYNQETIKPNLEPLEWSELFDVSYQTAGKSQDKRNTTAYPSFSKNLIKELQDALKLTRVAAISTITTLKTDASQSNAQRLLSWTLSLLGDKSIRLNTISKYVGCIGRDWLMLTMGEDVDQWQGNDFEEVYEQIIQSKMKDGRKLSVLSKSSEFEDDTSSGIDNDNNTAIQSLSHLDRLKDSQKFTYGRLKAFHDHQRTHFDAPYVYFPWGNNRQVVKANMISPRVYHVMKEYVQLSELEVDQKRLCLIVLTLAYRTGMRINEIIGIKVRDITDIGVINGQVVEAPKIILKPNRYRRLKSSSAKRAIPIDKLFKTEELQLFIAFYYQQKKG
;
A
#
# COMPACT_ATOMS: atom_id res chain seq x y z
N MET A 1 -23.30 21.22 62.83
CA MET A 1 -24.75 21.18 62.54
C MET A 1 -24.92 20.31 61.32
N LEU A 2 -25.53 19.13 61.49
CA LEU A 2 -25.78 18.14 60.44
C LEU A 2 -26.66 18.73 59.33
N ILE A 3 -26.41 18.37 58.06
CA ILE A 3 -27.41 17.93 57.06
C ILE A 3 -26.68 17.34 55.83
N ASN A 4 -26.96 16.04 55.63
CA ASN A 4 -26.96 15.19 54.43
C ASN A 4 -25.80 15.19 53.42
N CYS A 5 -24.98 14.14 53.56
CA CYS A 5 -24.42 13.40 52.44
C CYS A 5 -25.50 12.46 51.87
N ASP A 6 -25.88 12.62 50.60
CA ASP A 6 -26.40 11.52 49.80
C ASP A 6 -26.04 11.71 48.30
N SER A 7 -25.21 10.78 47.85
CA SER A 7 -25.04 10.23 46.49
C SER A 7 -25.15 11.14 45.26
N LEU A 8 -24.01 11.49 44.65
CA LEU A 8 -23.88 11.70 43.20
C LEU A 8 -22.56 11.07 42.72
N ILE A 9 -22.64 9.82 42.29
CA ILE A 9 -21.57 9.09 41.61
C ILE A 9 -21.34 9.76 40.24
N GLU A 10 -20.18 10.37 40.04
CA GLU A 10 -19.70 10.85 38.74
C GLU A 10 -19.63 9.68 37.74
N LYS A 11 -20.60 9.63 36.82
CA LYS A 11 -20.63 8.65 35.75
C LYS A 11 -19.74 9.13 34.60
N ASN A 12 -18.81 8.27 34.19
CA ASN A 12 -17.95 8.41 33.01
C ASN A 12 -18.74 8.94 31.77
N PRO A 13 -18.33 10.04 31.11
CA PRO A 13 -19.13 10.74 30.09
C PRO A 13 -19.49 9.84 28.89
N LYS A 14 -18.63 8.88 28.53
CA LYS A 14 -18.94 7.88 27.49
C LYS A 14 -20.02 6.87 27.93
N LYS A 15 -20.08 6.53 29.21
CA LYS A 15 -21.16 5.70 29.80
C LYS A 15 -22.46 6.49 29.95
N VAL A 16 -22.38 7.76 30.32
CA VAL A 16 -23.56 8.66 30.38
C VAL A 16 -24.19 8.79 28.99
N LEU A 17 -23.38 9.08 27.96
CA LEU A 17 -23.87 9.20 26.59
C LEU A 17 -24.50 7.90 26.09
N SER A 18 -23.90 6.74 26.37
CA SER A 18 -24.43 5.42 26.00
C SER A 18 -25.76 5.09 26.70
N VAL A 19 -25.92 5.46 27.97
CA VAL A 19 -27.16 5.23 28.74
C VAL A 19 -28.27 6.19 28.30
N THR A 20 -27.96 7.47 28.08
CA THR A 20 -28.90 8.46 27.54
C THR A 20 -29.39 8.06 26.15
N LEU A 21 -28.50 7.50 25.33
CA LEU A 21 -28.81 7.04 23.98
C LEU A 21 -29.70 5.79 23.96
N LYS A 22 -29.41 4.77 24.79
CA LYS A 22 -30.26 3.58 24.88
C LYS A 22 -31.69 3.95 25.30
N LYS A 23 -31.82 4.86 26.28
CA LYS A 23 -33.13 5.38 26.71
C LYS A 23 -33.88 6.12 25.60
N LEU A 24 -33.19 6.97 24.84
CA LEU A 24 -33.78 7.74 23.75
C LEU A 24 -34.31 6.85 22.61
N ILE A 25 -33.61 5.75 22.31
CA ILE A 25 -34.03 4.76 21.31
C ILE A 25 -35.15 3.86 21.86
N GLU A 26 -35.07 3.44 23.13
CA GLU A 26 -36.13 2.70 23.81
C GLU A 26 -37.45 3.50 23.87
N GLU A 27 -37.37 4.80 24.17
CA GLU A 27 -38.52 5.69 24.24
C GLU A 27 -39.20 5.88 22.88
N TYR A 28 -38.40 6.06 21.81
CA TYR A 28 -38.93 6.11 20.44
C TYR A 28 -39.66 4.82 20.04
N ILE A 29 -39.13 3.65 20.42
CA ILE A 29 -39.70 2.34 20.08
C ILE A 29 -40.94 2.02 20.93
N ASN A 30 -40.97 2.45 22.18
CA ASN A 30 -42.14 2.31 23.04
C ASN A 30 -43.32 3.18 22.54
N GLN A 31 -43.03 4.36 21.99
CA GLN A 31 -44.03 5.24 21.38
C GLN A 31 -44.48 4.76 19.99
N ASN A 32 -43.62 4.06 19.26
CA ASN A 32 -43.88 3.57 17.91
C ASN A 32 -43.67 2.05 17.85
N SER A 33 -44.70 1.30 18.26
CA SER A 33 -44.63 -0.16 18.35
C SER A 33 -44.27 -0.80 17.02
N MET A 34 -43.13 -1.50 16.97
CA MET A 34 -42.69 -2.27 15.81
C MET A 34 -43.47 -3.59 15.71
N GLN A 35 -44.73 -3.56 15.28
CA GLN A 35 -45.50 -4.78 15.01
C GLN A 35 -45.37 -5.22 13.53
N PRO A 36 -45.22 -6.53 13.23
CA PRO A 36 -45.30 -7.02 11.86
C PRO A 36 -46.72 -6.80 11.27
N PRO A 37 -46.86 -6.40 9.99
CA PRO A 37 -45.83 -6.23 8.97
C PRO A 37 -45.51 -4.74 8.76
N CYS A 38 -44.94 -4.07 9.77
CA CYS A 38 -44.45 -2.70 9.59
C CYS A 38 -43.25 -2.65 8.62
N GLU A 39 -43.24 -1.69 7.69
CA GLU A 39 -42.07 -1.34 6.89
C GLU A 39 -40.96 -0.78 7.79
N LEU A 40 -40.10 -1.68 8.27
CA LEU A 40 -38.93 -1.44 9.12
C LEU A 40 -38.00 -0.29 8.69
N GLN A 41 -38.06 0.09 7.41
CA GLN A 41 -37.24 1.15 6.84
C GLN A 41 -37.58 2.54 7.40
N HIS A 42 -38.87 2.83 7.64
CA HIS A 42 -39.32 4.13 8.15
C HIS A 42 -38.83 4.40 9.57
N HIS A 43 -38.77 3.37 10.43
CA HIS A 43 -38.23 3.51 11.79
C HIS A 43 -36.71 3.71 11.80
N TYR A 44 -35.97 3.06 10.91
CA TYR A 44 -34.53 3.23 10.81
C TYR A 44 -34.17 4.63 10.32
N GLU A 45 -34.93 5.16 9.36
CA GLU A 45 -34.76 6.53 8.86
C GLU A 45 -35.12 7.56 9.93
N ALA A 46 -36.23 7.37 10.66
CA ALA A 46 -36.64 8.26 11.76
C ALA A 46 -35.67 8.25 12.95
N ILE A 47 -35.15 7.07 13.34
CA ILE A 47 -34.10 6.98 14.37
C ILE A 47 -32.83 7.66 13.87
N ASN A 48 -32.45 7.50 12.60
CA ASN A 48 -31.27 8.18 12.06
C ASN A 48 -31.43 9.70 12.08
N GLN A 49 -32.59 10.23 11.66
CA GLN A 49 -32.87 11.66 11.73
C GLN A 49 -32.84 12.18 13.18
N LEU A 50 -33.40 11.41 14.12
CA LEU A 50 -33.33 11.74 15.55
C LEU A 50 -31.88 11.80 16.05
N LEU A 51 -31.05 10.82 15.68
CA LEU A 51 -29.62 10.81 16.05
C LEU A 51 -28.84 11.95 15.37
N GLU A 52 -29.16 12.31 14.13
CA GLU A 52 -28.53 13.43 13.40
C GLU A 52 -28.88 14.79 14.02
N VAL A 53 -30.12 14.97 14.48
CA VAL A 53 -30.57 16.22 15.13
C VAL A 53 -30.04 16.33 16.57
N THR A 54 -29.89 15.20 17.27
CA THR A 54 -29.50 15.19 18.69
C THR A 54 -27.98 15.25 18.89
N PHE A 55 -27.17 14.75 17.95
CA PHE A 55 -25.71 14.68 18.07
C PHE A 55 -25.01 15.45 16.94
N ASP A 56 -24.55 16.65 17.29
CA ASP A 56 -23.99 17.67 16.41
C ASP A 56 -22.57 17.36 15.87
N THR A 57 -21.74 16.65 16.62
CA THR A 57 -20.37 16.31 16.17
C THR A 57 -20.26 14.91 15.57
N ALA A 58 -19.41 14.75 14.53
CA ALA A 58 -19.20 13.48 13.84
C ALA A 58 -18.75 12.33 14.77
N GLN A 59 -18.00 12.65 15.83
CA GLN A 59 -17.56 11.69 16.83
C GLN A 59 -18.70 11.26 17.76
N ASN A 60 -19.55 12.20 18.20
CA ASN A 60 -20.72 11.89 19.03
C ASN A 60 -21.78 11.13 18.22
N PHE A 61 -21.99 11.50 16.96
CA PHE A 61 -22.88 10.80 16.03
C PHE A 61 -22.40 9.37 15.74
N GLN A 62 -21.09 9.14 15.57
CA GLN A 62 -20.53 7.79 15.45
C GLN A 62 -20.81 6.94 16.70
N LEU A 63 -20.59 7.50 17.89
CA LEU A 63 -20.88 6.83 19.17
C LEU A 63 -22.38 6.52 19.32
N ALA A 64 -23.24 7.44 18.89
CA ALA A 64 -24.68 7.29 18.87
C ALA A 64 -25.12 6.16 17.94
N ARG A 65 -24.60 6.11 16.71
CA ARG A 65 -24.87 5.01 15.75
C ARG A 65 -24.36 3.66 16.25
N ARG A 66 -23.26 3.65 17.00
CA ARG A 66 -22.74 2.44 17.65
C ARG A 66 -23.66 1.95 18.77
N GLY A 67 -24.20 2.84 19.58
CA GLY A 67 -25.18 2.46 20.60
C GLY A 67 -26.52 2.01 19.99
N PHE A 68 -26.93 2.57 18.85
CA PHE A 68 -28.09 2.06 18.10
C PHE A 68 -27.85 0.64 17.56
N LEU A 69 -26.66 0.36 17.04
CA LEU A 69 -26.26 -0.99 16.66
C LEU A 69 -26.33 -1.97 17.84
N GLU A 70 -25.83 -1.57 19.00
CA GLU A 70 -25.89 -2.38 20.22
C GLU A 70 -27.33 -2.63 20.68
N PHE A 71 -28.18 -1.60 20.65
CA PHE A 71 -29.61 -1.73 20.93
C PHE A 71 -30.30 -2.73 19.98
N VAL A 72 -30.09 -2.62 18.66
CA VAL A 72 -30.69 -3.53 17.67
C VAL A 72 -30.26 -4.98 17.91
N ARG A 73 -29.00 -5.19 18.29
CA ARG A 73 -28.48 -6.52 18.64
C ARG A 73 -29.13 -7.07 19.91
N ASP A 74 -29.28 -6.25 20.95
CA ASP A 74 -29.94 -6.63 22.21
C ASP A 74 -31.44 -6.94 21.98
N TYR A 75 -32.11 -6.13 21.16
CA TYR A 75 -33.51 -6.30 20.79
C TYR A 75 -33.75 -7.57 19.97
N ASN A 76 -32.94 -7.82 18.94
CA ASN A 76 -32.97 -9.04 18.13
C ASN A 76 -32.79 -10.29 18.98
N LYS A 77 -31.85 -10.25 19.93
CA LYS A 77 -31.58 -11.37 20.84
C LYS A 77 -32.75 -11.64 21.79
N THR A 78 -33.40 -10.59 22.28
CA THR A 78 -34.49 -10.70 23.26
C THR A 78 -35.79 -11.18 22.63
N HIS A 79 -36.12 -10.72 21.42
CA HIS A 79 -37.37 -11.02 20.74
C HIS A 79 -37.26 -12.17 19.73
N GLN A 80 -36.07 -12.75 19.55
CA GLN A 80 -35.76 -13.78 18.55
C GLN A 80 -36.14 -13.39 17.11
N ILE A 81 -36.06 -12.09 16.80
CA ILE A 81 -36.27 -11.56 15.45
C ILE A 81 -34.94 -11.09 14.85
N TYR A 82 -34.93 -10.81 13.54
CA TYR A 82 -33.76 -10.30 12.84
C TYR A 82 -34.06 -8.96 12.18
N LEU A 83 -33.73 -7.88 12.89
CA LEU A 83 -33.68 -6.54 12.34
C LEU A 83 -32.28 -6.26 11.77
N ASN A 84 -32.22 -5.51 10.66
CA ASN A 84 -30.98 -5.17 9.98
C ASN A 84 -30.06 -4.34 10.90
N GLU A 85 -28.79 -4.72 11.03
CA GLU A 85 -27.86 -3.94 11.85
C GLU A 85 -27.58 -2.56 11.22
N PRO A 86 -27.73 -1.45 11.97
CA PRO A 86 -27.46 -0.11 11.45
C PRO A 86 -25.95 0.10 11.25
N VAL A 87 -25.60 0.75 10.14
CA VAL A 87 -24.20 1.04 9.79
C VAL A 87 -23.63 2.10 10.74
N VAL A 88 -22.50 1.78 11.37
CA VAL A 88 -21.76 2.75 12.19
C VAL A 88 -20.78 3.51 11.29
N PRO A 89 -20.83 4.86 11.23
CA PRO A 89 -19.90 5.65 10.45
C PRO A 89 -18.44 5.36 10.83
N ILE A 90 -17.52 5.29 9.88
CA ILE A 90 -16.08 5.17 10.16
C ILE A 90 -15.45 6.55 10.02
N LEU A 91 -14.80 7.04 11.09
CA LEU A 91 -14.02 8.28 11.02
C LEU A 91 -12.72 8.01 10.24
N ALA A 92 -12.56 8.65 9.09
CA ALA A 92 -11.33 8.59 8.32
C ALA A 92 -10.23 9.40 9.02
N THR A 93 -9.10 8.77 9.32
CA THR A 93 -7.90 9.47 9.80
C THR A 93 -7.01 9.83 8.63
N ARG A 94 -6.53 11.08 8.59
CA ARG A 94 -5.58 11.56 7.57
C ARG A 94 -4.26 10.79 7.68
N GLU A 95 -3.61 10.53 6.55
CA GLU A 95 -2.21 10.07 6.56
C GLU A 95 -1.35 11.06 7.35
N ARG A 96 -0.41 10.54 8.13
CA ARG A 96 0.44 11.36 8.99
C ARG A 96 1.26 12.31 8.12
N LEU A 97 1.24 13.59 8.48
CA LEU A 97 2.08 14.57 7.80
C LEU A 97 3.56 14.30 8.13
N THR A 98 4.39 14.25 7.08
CA THR A 98 5.85 14.13 7.18
C THR A 98 6.47 15.37 7.84
N ILE A 99 5.81 16.52 7.70
CA ILE A 99 6.13 17.77 8.38
C ILE A 99 5.03 18.05 9.40
N ASN A 100 5.40 18.16 10.66
CA ASN A 100 4.51 18.52 11.76
C ASN A 100 5.25 19.42 12.76
N TYR A 101 4.55 19.89 13.79
CA TYR A 101 5.14 20.76 14.80
C TYR A 101 6.37 20.14 15.47
N ASP A 102 6.29 18.86 15.86
CA ASP A 102 7.41 18.15 16.48
C ASP A 102 8.63 18.08 15.56
N TRP A 103 8.41 17.93 14.25
CA TRP A 103 9.47 17.94 13.26
C TRP A 103 10.18 19.29 13.20
N PHE A 104 9.47 20.41 13.29
CA PHE A 104 10.11 21.73 13.35
C PHE A 104 10.89 21.94 14.64
N VAL A 105 10.27 21.67 15.79
CA VAL A 105 10.88 21.96 17.10
C VAL A 105 12.10 21.07 17.34
N ASN A 106 11.93 19.76 17.20
CA ASN A 106 13.00 18.81 17.48
C ASN A 106 14.02 18.75 16.34
N GLY A 107 13.57 18.93 15.09
CA GLY A 107 14.45 18.95 13.93
C GLY A 107 15.43 20.12 13.96
N ARG A 108 14.99 21.31 14.39
CA ARG A 108 15.87 22.46 14.59
C ARG A 108 16.98 22.15 15.60
N ALA A 109 16.64 21.57 16.74
CA ALA A 109 17.63 21.16 17.73
C ALA A 109 18.66 20.17 17.17
N VAL A 110 18.23 19.23 16.31
CA VAL A 110 19.14 18.30 15.62
C VAL A 110 20.05 19.03 14.64
N ALA A 111 19.53 19.95 13.83
CA ALA A 111 20.34 20.73 12.90
C ALA A 111 21.38 21.61 13.63
N ASP A 112 20.97 22.30 14.70
CA ASP A 112 21.84 23.15 15.51
C ASP A 112 22.96 22.33 16.21
N SER A 113 22.72 21.04 16.46
CA SER A 113 23.72 20.14 17.06
C SER A 113 24.94 19.87 16.17
N SER A 114 24.86 20.18 14.86
CA SER A 114 25.99 20.02 13.92
C SER A 114 27.22 20.83 14.30
N ALA A 115 27.03 22.08 14.74
CA ALA A 115 28.11 22.93 15.23
C ALA A 115 28.79 22.31 16.47
N THR A 116 28.00 21.69 17.35
CA THR A 116 28.53 21.01 18.55
C THR A 116 29.42 19.83 18.17
N MET A 117 29.01 19.01 17.19
CA MET A 117 29.84 17.89 16.73
C MET A 117 31.15 18.36 16.10
N ILE A 118 31.10 19.41 15.28
CA ILE A 118 32.29 20.00 14.66
C ILE A 118 33.25 20.53 15.73
N GLU A 119 32.76 21.23 16.75
CA GLU A 119 33.58 21.69 17.88
C GLU A 119 34.25 20.53 18.62
N VAL A 120 33.52 19.42 18.85
CA VAL A 120 34.07 18.21 19.48
C VAL A 120 35.24 17.66 18.66
N TRP A 121 35.09 17.57 17.34
CA TRP A 121 36.16 17.11 16.45
C TRP A 121 37.36 18.06 16.43
N GLN A 122 37.13 19.37 16.38
CA GLN A 122 38.20 20.38 16.37
C GLN A 122 39.03 20.39 17.65
N ARG A 123 38.41 20.15 18.81
CA ARG A 123 39.12 20.07 20.09
C ARG A 123 39.89 18.76 20.26
N LYS A 124 39.60 17.74 19.44
CA LYS A 124 40.15 16.40 19.59
C LYS A 124 41.48 16.25 18.86
N ARG A 125 42.56 16.10 19.62
CA ARG A 125 43.92 15.97 19.07
C ARG A 125 44.19 14.61 18.41
N ARG A 126 43.54 13.54 18.87
CA ARG A 126 43.68 12.18 18.34
C ARG A 126 42.33 11.47 18.35
N PHE A 127 41.99 10.85 17.23
CA PHE A 127 40.79 10.04 17.09
C PHE A 127 41.11 8.57 17.37
N SER A 128 40.43 8.00 18.37
CA SER A 128 40.36 6.56 18.58
C SER A 128 39.56 5.90 17.45
N VAL A 129 39.59 4.57 17.38
CA VAL A 129 38.80 3.84 16.38
C VAL A 129 37.30 4.03 16.61
N ASN A 130 36.85 4.03 17.88
CA ASN A 130 35.46 4.31 18.23
C ASN A 130 35.04 5.71 17.77
N ASP A 131 35.92 6.72 17.91
CA ASP A 131 35.60 8.08 17.47
C ASP A 131 35.40 8.19 15.96
N LEU A 132 36.16 7.41 15.18
CA LEU A 132 36.02 7.38 13.73
C LEU A 132 34.72 6.67 13.31
N VAL A 133 34.33 5.59 14.01
CA VAL A 133 33.06 4.89 13.75
C VAL A 133 31.87 5.76 14.18
N GLU A 134 31.97 6.44 15.32
CA GLU A 134 30.97 7.43 15.78
C GLU A 134 30.82 8.57 14.76
N GLY A 135 31.94 9.10 14.26
CA GLY A 135 31.95 10.13 13.23
C GLY A 135 31.30 9.67 11.92
N LEU A 136 31.64 8.46 11.45
CA LEU A 136 31.03 7.87 10.26
C LEU A 136 29.51 7.74 10.38
N LEU A 137 29.02 7.14 11.47
CA LEU A 137 27.57 6.96 11.66
C LEU A 137 26.84 8.30 11.79
N TYR A 138 27.44 9.25 12.51
CA TYR A 138 26.90 10.60 12.60
C TYR A 138 26.78 11.29 11.24
N CYS A 139 27.85 11.28 10.42
CA CYS A 139 27.84 11.87 9.08
C CYS A 139 26.86 11.14 8.15
N SER A 140 26.78 9.82 8.23
CA SER A 140 25.84 9.02 7.43
C SER A 140 24.37 9.41 7.71
N ILE A 141 24.05 9.75 8.96
CA ILE A 141 22.72 10.22 9.38
C ILE A 141 22.48 11.67 8.94
N MET A 142 23.39 12.58 9.28
CA MET A 142 23.19 14.02 9.12
C MET A 142 23.40 14.48 7.69
N SER A 143 24.45 14.00 7.02
CA SER A 143 24.85 14.41 5.68
C SER A 143 24.47 13.37 4.62
N GLY A 144 24.60 12.07 4.93
CA GLY A 144 24.25 10.97 4.02
C GLY A 144 22.74 10.66 3.93
N GLY A 145 21.92 11.25 4.80
CA GLY A 145 20.47 11.07 4.84
C GLY A 145 20.00 9.65 5.18
N MET A 146 20.84 8.86 5.84
CA MET A 146 20.52 7.49 6.23
C MET A 146 19.79 7.48 7.58
N ASN A 147 18.46 7.51 7.55
CA ASN A 147 17.61 7.53 8.75
C ASN A 147 16.83 6.22 8.97
N ASP A 148 16.96 5.24 8.06
CA ASP A 148 16.50 3.87 8.25
C ASP A 148 17.48 3.13 9.20
N ILE A 149 16.98 2.74 10.37
CA ILE A 149 17.79 2.15 11.43
C ILE A 149 18.41 0.80 11.03
N GLU A 150 17.71 0.02 10.22
CA GLU A 150 18.19 -1.29 9.78
C GLU A 150 19.29 -1.14 8.72
N VAL A 151 19.21 -0.08 7.89
CA VAL A 151 20.28 0.27 6.94
C VAL A 151 21.52 0.80 7.67
N LEU A 152 21.35 1.64 8.70
CA LEU A 152 22.47 2.10 9.54
C LEU A 152 23.17 0.93 10.25
N ARG A 153 22.38 -0.04 10.74
CA ARG A 153 22.92 -1.27 11.33
C ARG A 153 23.68 -2.09 10.31
N ALA A 154 23.16 -2.24 9.09
CA ALA A 154 23.86 -2.92 8.01
C ALA A 154 25.16 -2.20 7.61
N LEU A 155 25.21 -0.86 7.64
CA LEU A 155 26.46 -0.10 7.42
C LEU A 155 27.47 -0.35 8.55
N TYR A 156 27.00 -0.39 9.80
CA TYR A 156 27.83 -0.73 10.95
C TYR A 156 28.40 -2.15 10.83
N ASP A 157 27.56 -3.14 10.49
CA ASP A 157 27.99 -4.53 10.31
C ASP A 157 28.95 -4.67 9.12
N TRP A 158 28.73 -3.91 8.04
CA TRP A 158 29.61 -3.86 6.87
C TRP A 158 31.05 -3.43 7.22
N LEU A 159 31.26 -2.62 8.27
CA LEU A 159 32.60 -2.23 8.74
C LEU A 159 33.44 -3.41 9.23
N PHE A 160 32.80 -4.47 9.73
CA PHE A 160 33.48 -5.67 10.22
C PHE A 160 33.66 -6.74 9.14
N GLY A 161 33.07 -6.54 7.96
CA GLY A 161 33.21 -7.41 6.81
C GLY A 161 34.40 -7.06 5.92
N GLU A 162 34.32 -7.49 4.66
CA GLU A 162 35.36 -7.22 3.65
C GLU A 162 35.42 -5.76 3.19
N ARG A 163 34.48 -4.91 3.63
CA ARG A 163 34.41 -3.48 3.30
C ARG A 163 34.52 -3.17 1.80
N ARG A 164 33.91 -4.01 0.95
CA ARG A 164 33.90 -3.80 -0.51
C ARG A 164 33.15 -2.52 -0.86
N MET A 165 33.78 -1.69 -1.69
CA MET A 165 33.21 -0.48 -2.28
C MET A 165 33.35 -0.56 -3.80
N TYR A 166 32.42 0.07 -4.51
CA TYR A 166 32.44 0.13 -5.97
C TYR A 166 32.54 1.58 -6.42
N LYS A 167 33.23 1.80 -7.53
CA LYS A 167 33.36 3.10 -8.16
C LYS A 167 32.47 3.14 -9.39
N ILE A 168 31.65 4.17 -9.50
CA ILE A 168 30.86 4.48 -10.70
C ILE A 168 31.45 5.72 -11.35
N ASP A 169 31.87 5.59 -12.60
CA ASP A 169 32.33 6.73 -13.39
C ASP A 169 31.15 7.35 -14.13
N MET A 170 30.83 8.59 -13.78
CA MET A 170 29.76 9.37 -14.40
C MET A 170 30.30 10.09 -15.64
N PRO A 171 29.55 10.11 -16.75
CA PRO A 171 29.93 10.89 -17.92
C PRO A 171 29.98 12.37 -17.55
N ALA A 172 30.98 13.09 -18.05
CA ALA A 172 31.06 14.55 -17.88
C ALA A 172 29.79 15.19 -18.44
N THR A 173 29.06 15.92 -17.58
CA THR A 173 27.81 16.59 -17.94
C THR A 173 28.03 17.68 -18.99
N ASP A 174 29.21 18.30 -18.96
CA ASP A 174 29.65 19.32 -19.91
C ASP A 174 31.08 18.96 -20.37
N GLY A 175 31.40 19.10 -21.66
CA GLY A 175 32.73 18.76 -22.24
C GLY A 175 33.95 19.54 -21.67
N LYS A 176 33.76 20.31 -20.60
CA LYS A 176 34.77 21.04 -19.83
C LYS A 176 34.99 20.48 -18.41
N SER A 177 34.11 19.60 -17.94
CA SER A 177 34.15 19.04 -16.58
C SER A 177 34.89 17.71 -16.56
N ARG A 178 35.68 17.45 -15.51
CA ARG A 178 36.29 16.13 -15.29
C ARG A 178 35.19 15.11 -15.04
N ALA A 179 35.37 13.87 -15.49
CA ALA A 179 34.48 12.77 -15.13
C ALA A 179 34.35 12.70 -13.61
N GLU A 180 33.13 12.78 -13.10
CA GLU A 180 32.85 12.64 -11.68
C GLU A 180 32.79 11.15 -11.35
N SER A 181 33.40 10.76 -10.23
CA SER A 181 33.38 9.38 -9.76
C SER A 181 32.59 9.30 -8.46
N LEU A 182 31.62 8.40 -8.39
CA LEU A 182 30.83 8.14 -7.20
C LEU A 182 31.25 6.83 -6.56
N VAL A 183 31.34 6.82 -5.23
CA VAL A 183 31.57 5.60 -4.45
C VAL A 183 30.21 5.02 -4.03
N VAL A 184 30.05 3.72 -4.20
CA VAL A 184 28.85 2.98 -3.80
C VAL A 184 29.21 1.85 -2.84
N ILE A 185 28.50 1.81 -1.72
CA ILE A 185 28.55 0.76 -0.71
C ILE A 185 27.24 -0.02 -0.77
N PRO A 186 27.22 -1.23 -1.37
CA PRO A 186 26.03 -2.05 -1.40
C PRO A 186 25.80 -2.72 -0.05
N LEU A 187 24.69 -2.37 0.59
CA LEU A 187 24.27 -2.89 1.89
C LEU A 187 23.17 -3.94 1.70
N ARG A 188 23.21 -4.97 2.55
CA ARG A 188 22.20 -6.03 2.63
C ARG A 188 21.51 -5.94 3.98
N VAL A 189 20.19 -5.79 3.96
CA VAL A 189 19.38 -5.62 5.16
C VAL A 189 18.38 -6.77 5.23
N CYS A 190 18.43 -7.56 6.30
CA CYS A 190 17.45 -8.61 6.55
C CYS A 190 16.11 -8.00 6.93
N ASP A 191 15.03 -8.56 6.38
CA ASP A 191 13.67 -8.12 6.68
C ASP A 191 12.72 -9.33 6.62
N ASP A 192 11.90 -9.50 7.64
CA ASP A 192 10.95 -10.62 7.68
C ASP A 192 9.81 -10.44 6.67
N ASN A 193 9.56 -9.20 6.26
CA ASN A 193 8.33 -8.81 5.61
C ASN A 193 8.51 -8.02 4.30
N TYR A 194 9.72 -7.62 3.90
CA TYR A 194 9.87 -6.89 2.64
C TYR A 194 11.26 -7.10 2.03
N GLY A 195 11.35 -7.52 0.78
CA GLY A 195 12.64 -7.62 0.09
C GLY A 195 12.67 -8.72 -0.97
N CYS A 196 13.84 -8.99 -1.50
CA CYS A 196 14.09 -10.10 -2.40
C CYS A 196 14.10 -11.41 -1.63
N ALA A 197 13.51 -12.47 -2.21
CA ALA A 197 13.72 -13.81 -1.69
C ALA A 197 15.18 -14.21 -1.93
N ALA A 198 15.89 -14.54 -0.85
CA ALA A 198 17.14 -15.29 -0.93
C ALA A 198 16.80 -16.78 -0.85
N ASP A 199 17.50 -17.61 -1.61
CA ASP A 199 17.33 -19.06 -1.68
C ASP A 199 17.04 -19.73 -0.33
N GLU A 200 16.13 -20.73 -0.32
CA GLU A 200 15.66 -21.64 0.75
C GLU A 200 15.37 -21.09 2.17
N SER A 201 15.75 -19.85 2.48
CA SER A 201 15.58 -19.22 3.79
C SER A 201 14.23 -18.48 3.88
N GLU A 202 13.64 -18.47 5.08
CA GLU A 202 12.41 -17.72 5.32
C GLU A 202 12.63 -16.19 5.40
N SER A 203 13.87 -15.70 5.40
CA SER A 203 14.16 -14.26 5.48
C SER A 203 14.19 -13.59 4.11
N LEU A 204 13.80 -12.31 4.04
CA LEU A 204 13.97 -11.50 2.84
C LEU A 204 15.18 -10.58 2.99
N LEU A 205 15.78 -10.23 1.86
CA LEU A 205 16.90 -9.29 1.80
C LEU A 205 16.48 -8.03 1.04
N ARG A 206 16.61 -6.89 1.69
CA ARG A 206 16.60 -5.58 1.03
C ARG A 206 18.02 -5.22 0.65
N PHE A 207 18.20 -4.80 -0.59
CA PHE A 207 19.46 -4.25 -1.07
C PHE A 207 19.37 -2.73 -1.05
N VAL A 208 20.36 -2.07 -0.46
CA VAL A 208 20.43 -0.61 -0.39
C VAL A 208 21.80 -0.15 -0.83
N ASP A 209 21.84 0.59 -1.93
CA ASP A 209 23.08 1.15 -2.47
C ASP A 209 23.36 2.50 -1.81
N TYR A 210 24.21 2.49 -0.78
CA TYR A 210 24.58 3.69 -0.06
C TYR A 210 25.67 4.45 -0.81
N ILE A 211 25.42 5.73 -1.09
CA ILE A 211 26.41 6.67 -1.63
C ILE A 211 26.85 7.57 -0.47
N PRO A 212 28.06 7.38 0.08
CA PRO A 212 28.53 8.17 1.20
C PRO A 212 28.79 9.62 0.78
N ASP A 213 28.47 10.56 1.66
CA ASP A 213 28.89 11.95 1.54
C ASP A 213 30.39 12.13 1.82
N ASP A 214 30.94 13.29 1.46
CA ASP A 214 32.38 13.58 1.61
C ASP A 214 32.90 13.45 3.05
N MET A 215 32.08 13.81 4.06
CA MET A 215 32.48 13.69 5.46
C MET A 215 32.50 12.22 5.90
N SER A 216 31.49 11.45 5.50
CA SER A 216 31.48 9.99 5.70
C SER A 216 32.68 9.33 5.01
N LEU A 217 33.03 9.74 3.78
CA LEU A 217 34.22 9.27 3.07
C LEU A 217 35.53 9.60 3.80
N CYS A 218 35.64 10.78 4.43
CA CYS A 218 36.82 11.14 5.23
C CYS A 218 37.03 10.17 6.42
N PHE A 219 35.96 9.83 7.13
CA PHE A 219 36.02 8.86 8.23
C PHE A 219 36.33 7.45 7.72
N LEU A 220 35.72 7.02 6.60
CA LEU A 220 36.03 5.74 5.96
C LEU A 220 37.49 5.65 5.53
N TYR A 221 38.04 6.72 4.94
CA TYR A 221 39.44 6.81 4.56
C TYR A 221 40.37 6.65 5.77
N ALA A 222 40.04 7.29 6.90
CA ALA A 222 40.80 7.15 8.14
C ALA A 222 40.68 5.75 8.77
N LEU A 223 39.64 4.98 8.44
CA LEU A 223 39.40 3.61 8.90
C LEU A 223 40.00 2.53 7.98
N LYS A 224 40.44 2.88 6.76
CA LYS A 224 40.78 1.92 5.69
C LYS A 224 41.76 0.83 6.14
N ASP A 225 42.85 1.21 6.81
CA ASP A 225 43.92 0.30 7.22
C ASP A 225 43.77 -0.18 8.68
N LYS A 226 42.68 0.18 9.36
CA LYS A 226 42.45 -0.19 10.77
C LYS A 226 41.74 -1.54 10.85
N GLU A 227 42.22 -2.39 11.75
CA GLU A 227 41.52 -3.62 12.12
C GLU A 227 40.31 -3.32 13.01
N LEU A 228 39.13 -3.71 12.53
CA LEU A 228 37.86 -3.54 13.23
C LEU A 228 37.36 -4.90 13.72
N ASN A 229 37.05 -4.98 15.01
CA ASN A 229 36.53 -6.16 15.67
C ASN A 229 35.40 -5.73 16.62
N THR A 230 34.30 -6.48 16.64
CA THR A 230 33.14 -6.26 17.53
C THR A 230 33.50 -6.22 19.02
N ALA A 231 34.61 -6.84 19.44
CA ALA A 231 35.10 -6.77 20.82
C ALA A 231 35.80 -5.44 21.17
N LYS A 232 36.34 -4.71 20.17
CA LYS A 232 37.07 -3.45 20.35
C LYS A 232 36.20 -2.21 20.10
N ILE A 233 35.13 -2.39 19.32
CA ILE A 233 34.20 -1.33 18.93
C ILE A 233 32.95 -1.41 19.79
N LYS A 234 32.46 -0.26 20.25
CA LYS A 234 31.23 -0.17 21.04
C LYS A 234 30.04 -0.73 20.24
N PRO A 235 29.06 -1.39 20.89
CA PRO A 235 27.84 -1.83 20.22
C PRO A 235 27.10 -0.67 19.54
N PHE A 236 26.43 -0.95 18.42
CA PHE A 236 25.70 0.04 17.62
C PHE A 236 24.75 0.92 18.45
N ASN A 237 23.88 0.33 19.27
CA ASN A 237 22.92 1.07 20.10
C ASN A 237 23.64 1.99 21.11
N THR A 238 24.78 1.55 21.65
CA THR A 238 25.62 2.36 22.55
C THR A 238 26.22 3.56 21.82
N ILE A 239 26.71 3.38 20.60
CA ILE A 239 27.25 4.47 19.77
C ILE A 239 26.17 5.54 19.52
N ILE A 240 24.98 5.15 19.06
CA ILE A 240 23.88 6.09 18.81
C ILE A 240 23.50 6.85 20.08
N ASN A 241 23.48 6.17 21.23
CA ASN A 241 23.21 6.79 22.51
C ASN A 241 24.31 7.77 22.95
N ASP A 242 25.58 7.42 22.78
CA ASP A 242 26.72 8.26 23.12
C ASP A 242 26.78 9.52 22.25
N ILE A 243 26.48 9.40 20.95
CA ILE A 243 26.31 10.54 20.05
C ILE A 243 25.16 11.41 20.55
N SER A 244 23.99 10.83 20.83
CA SER A 244 22.82 11.58 21.30
C SER A 244 23.11 12.33 22.61
N LYS A 245 23.83 11.72 23.56
CA LYS A 245 24.26 12.37 24.81
C LYS A 245 25.23 13.51 24.56
N THR A 246 26.24 13.30 23.71
CA THR A 246 27.21 14.34 23.32
C THR A 246 26.49 15.57 22.74
N LEU A 247 25.45 15.35 21.95
CA LEU A 247 24.66 16.38 21.29
C LEU A 247 23.52 16.94 22.14
N LYS A 248 23.35 16.47 23.38
CA LYS A 248 22.22 16.81 24.27
C LYS A 248 20.84 16.52 23.64
N LEU A 249 20.77 15.53 22.77
CA LEU A 249 19.55 15.05 22.12
C LEU A 249 18.94 13.91 22.94
N THR A 250 17.62 13.95 23.14
CA THR A 250 16.94 12.93 23.94
C THR A 250 16.98 11.56 23.25
N ASN A 251 17.47 10.56 23.99
CA ASN A 251 17.30 9.15 23.68
C ASN A 251 16.89 8.42 24.96
N LYS A 252 15.58 8.21 25.15
CA LYS A 252 15.04 7.67 26.42
C LYS A 252 15.31 6.18 26.60
N ASP A 253 15.48 5.45 25.49
CA ASP A 253 15.60 3.99 25.49
C ASP A 253 16.74 3.58 24.54
N ILE A 254 17.84 3.09 25.12
CA ILE A 254 19.04 2.68 24.40
C ILE A 254 18.73 1.51 23.46
N ASP A 255 17.78 0.65 23.82
CA ASP A 255 17.39 -0.52 23.03
C ASP A 255 16.49 -0.15 21.84
N ARG A 256 16.00 1.10 21.80
CA ARG A 256 15.16 1.63 20.73
C ARG A 256 15.77 2.87 20.09
N PRO A 257 16.97 2.76 19.45
CA PRO A 257 17.67 3.89 18.85
C PRO A 257 16.85 4.64 17.78
N GLN A 258 15.89 3.98 17.12
CA GLN A 258 14.95 4.59 16.17
C GLN A 258 14.08 5.71 16.78
N HIS A 259 13.93 5.74 18.10
CA HIS A 259 13.20 6.79 18.80
C HIS A 259 14.08 7.94 19.30
N SER A 260 15.40 7.87 19.11
CA SER A 260 16.30 8.98 19.41
C SER A 260 15.92 10.21 18.57
N LEU A 261 16.03 11.40 19.15
CA LEU A 261 15.76 12.63 18.39
C LEU A 261 16.68 12.77 17.17
N LEU A 262 17.94 12.31 17.31
CA LEU A 262 18.92 12.29 16.23
C LEU A 262 18.37 11.54 15.01
N ILE A 263 18.02 10.26 15.14
CA ILE A 263 17.55 9.46 14.00
C ILE A 263 16.17 9.92 13.54
N LYS A 264 15.26 10.21 14.47
CA LYS A 264 13.88 10.55 14.13
C LYS A 264 13.75 11.88 13.37
N TYR A 265 14.61 12.85 13.65
CA TYR A 265 14.49 14.21 13.12
C TYR A 265 15.71 14.72 12.33
N ALA A 266 16.74 13.91 12.04
CA ALA A 266 17.84 14.35 11.16
C ALA A 266 17.35 14.77 9.77
N ASN A 267 16.20 14.24 9.34
CA ASN A 267 15.56 14.67 8.09
C ASN A 267 15.19 16.14 8.05
N TYR A 268 15.12 16.83 9.19
CA TYR A 268 15.03 18.28 9.19
C TYR A 268 16.27 18.93 8.59
N HIS A 269 17.46 18.45 8.94
CA HIS A 269 18.73 19.03 8.52
C HIS A 269 18.95 18.86 7.02
N TRP A 270 19.00 17.63 6.50
CA TRP A 270 19.35 17.40 5.10
C TRP A 270 18.28 17.84 4.10
N ARG A 271 17.03 18.11 4.53
CA ARG A 271 15.99 18.74 3.69
C ARG A 271 16.17 20.25 3.53
N GLN A 272 16.94 20.87 4.40
CA GLN A 272 17.17 22.32 4.42
C GLN A 272 18.57 22.73 3.97
N ILE A 273 19.46 21.77 3.70
CA ILE A 273 20.75 22.03 3.07
C ILE A 273 20.51 22.67 1.70
N GLU A 274 21.25 23.75 1.41
CA GLU A 274 21.18 24.44 0.14
C GLU A 274 21.45 23.47 -1.03
N GLY A 275 20.60 23.50 -2.05
CA GLY A 275 20.68 22.58 -3.19
C GLY A 275 20.08 21.18 -2.95
N SER A 276 19.50 20.89 -1.78
CA SER A 276 18.84 19.61 -1.52
C SER A 276 17.55 19.46 -2.35
N LEU A 277 17.54 18.50 -3.28
CA LEU A 277 16.42 18.20 -4.20
C LEU A 277 15.56 17.00 -3.73
N ILE A 278 15.50 16.74 -2.42
CA ILE A 278 14.75 15.61 -1.88
C ILE A 278 13.28 15.96 -1.61
N ASP A 279 12.38 15.24 -2.26
CA ASP A 279 10.94 15.42 -2.05
C ASP A 279 10.42 14.66 -0.82
N GLY A 280 9.15 14.91 -0.47
CA GLY A 280 8.51 14.30 0.69
C GLY A 280 8.39 12.78 0.64
N ALA A 281 8.23 12.17 -0.54
CA ALA A 281 8.16 10.72 -0.68
C ALA A 281 9.54 10.08 -0.53
N LEU A 282 10.56 10.64 -1.17
CA LEU A 282 11.95 10.19 -0.99
C LEU A 282 12.42 10.33 0.46
N THR A 283 11.93 11.37 1.16
CA THR A 283 12.21 11.55 2.59
C THR A 283 11.73 10.35 3.42
N VAL A 284 10.50 9.91 3.18
CA VAL A 284 9.89 8.76 3.89
C VAL A 284 10.60 7.45 3.56
N VAL A 285 11.11 7.31 2.32
CA VAL A 285 11.95 6.17 1.93
C VAL A 285 13.29 6.18 2.68
N LYS A 286 13.97 7.34 2.76
CA LYS A 286 15.24 7.51 3.47
C LYS A 286 15.13 7.27 4.98
N GLN A 287 13.93 7.45 5.55
CA GLN A 287 13.61 7.15 6.95
C GLN A 287 13.25 5.67 7.20
N GLY A 288 13.08 4.85 6.14
CA GLY A 288 12.65 3.46 6.26
C GLY A 288 11.15 3.28 6.51
N ASP A 289 10.37 4.37 6.57
CA ASP A 289 8.92 4.35 6.75
C ASP A 289 8.20 3.75 5.53
N ILE A 290 8.76 3.96 4.33
CA ILE A 290 8.40 3.22 3.11
C ILE A 290 9.60 2.38 2.70
N LYS A 291 9.45 1.06 2.83
CA LYS A 291 10.50 0.10 2.47
C LYS A 291 10.63 0.03 0.95
N THR A 292 11.87 0.07 0.49
CA THR A 292 12.27 -0.16 -0.90
C THR A 292 13.47 -1.10 -0.94
N THR A 293 13.71 -1.73 -2.09
CA THR A 293 14.90 -2.55 -2.34
C THR A 293 15.45 -2.23 -3.72
N GLY A 294 16.77 -2.08 -3.79
CA GLY A 294 17.54 -1.99 -5.02
C GLY A 294 17.77 -3.37 -5.64
N LEU A 295 18.62 -3.39 -6.67
CA LEU A 295 19.06 -4.63 -7.30
C LEU A 295 19.96 -5.42 -6.33
N PRO A 296 19.92 -6.76 -6.37
CA PRO A 296 20.97 -7.58 -5.77
C PRO A 296 22.35 -7.13 -6.26
N THR A 297 23.34 -7.10 -5.37
CA THR A 297 24.69 -6.57 -5.67
C THR A 297 25.30 -7.17 -6.93
N GLU A 298 25.14 -8.48 -7.15
CA GLU A 298 25.64 -9.16 -8.35
C GLU A 298 24.98 -8.63 -9.62
N LYS A 299 23.65 -8.46 -9.61
CA LYS A 299 22.92 -7.90 -10.75
C LYS A 299 23.28 -6.45 -11.01
N LEU A 300 23.59 -5.69 -9.95
CA LEU A 300 24.06 -4.32 -10.09
C LEU A 300 25.45 -4.27 -10.75
N ILE A 301 26.38 -5.13 -10.34
CA ILE A 301 27.73 -5.22 -10.92
C ILE A 301 27.69 -5.58 -12.41
N TYR A 302 26.82 -6.51 -12.78
CA TYR A 302 26.66 -6.95 -14.17
C TYR A 302 25.62 -6.13 -14.95
N TYR A 303 25.12 -5.03 -14.39
CA TYR A 303 24.21 -4.15 -15.11
C TYR A 303 24.88 -3.64 -16.38
N ASN A 304 24.22 -3.79 -17.53
CA ASN A 304 24.74 -3.49 -18.87
C ASN A 304 25.83 -4.45 -19.39
N GLN A 305 26.20 -5.48 -18.63
CA GLN A 305 27.09 -6.57 -19.03
C GLN A 305 26.35 -7.91 -19.15
N GLU A 306 25.03 -7.87 -19.29
CA GLU A 306 24.20 -9.08 -19.31
C GLU A 306 24.59 -10.03 -20.43
N THR A 307 24.61 -11.33 -20.13
CA THR A 307 24.81 -12.37 -21.14
C THR A 307 23.51 -12.56 -21.92
N ILE A 308 23.55 -12.22 -23.21
CA ILE A 308 22.43 -12.39 -24.13
C ILE A 308 22.60 -13.71 -24.86
N LYS A 309 21.55 -14.53 -24.86
CA LYS A 309 21.54 -15.79 -25.62
C LYS A 309 21.63 -15.46 -27.12
N PRO A 310 22.62 -15.99 -27.86
CA PRO A 310 22.79 -15.68 -29.27
C PRO A 310 21.72 -16.33 -30.17
N ASN A 311 21.17 -17.47 -29.74
CA ASN A 311 20.17 -18.23 -30.49
C ASN A 311 18.83 -18.15 -29.74
N LEU A 312 18.10 -17.05 -29.96
CA LEU A 312 16.70 -16.96 -29.55
C LEU A 312 15.83 -17.54 -30.66
N GLU A 313 14.79 -18.28 -30.29
CA GLU A 313 13.77 -18.73 -31.25
C GLU A 313 13.07 -17.51 -31.87
N PRO A 314 12.60 -17.56 -33.13
CA PRO A 314 11.87 -16.44 -33.72
C PRO A 314 10.61 -16.11 -32.89
N LEU A 315 10.35 -14.83 -32.65
CA LEU A 315 9.13 -14.39 -31.96
C LEU A 315 7.92 -14.57 -32.88
N GLU A 316 6.99 -15.43 -32.47
CA GLU A 316 5.74 -15.66 -33.20
C GLU A 316 4.62 -14.74 -32.71
N TRP A 317 3.70 -14.36 -33.60
CA TRP A 317 2.59 -13.48 -33.21
C TRP A 317 1.69 -14.14 -32.17
N SER A 318 1.46 -15.46 -32.27
CA SER A 318 0.69 -16.24 -31.29
C SER A 318 1.30 -16.18 -29.89
N GLU A 319 2.64 -16.19 -29.79
CA GLU A 319 3.36 -16.14 -28.51
C GLU A 319 3.12 -14.81 -27.76
N LEU A 320 2.91 -13.72 -28.51
CA LEU A 320 2.57 -12.42 -27.93
C LEU A 320 1.16 -12.39 -27.32
N PHE A 321 0.30 -13.37 -27.64
CA PHE A 321 -1.02 -13.58 -27.01
C PHE A 321 -1.08 -14.82 -26.11
N ASP A 322 -0.04 -15.65 -26.10
CA ASP A 322 0.04 -16.89 -25.30
C ASP A 322 0.40 -16.66 -23.83
N VAL A 323 0.71 -15.43 -23.43
CA VAL A 323 0.52 -15.05 -22.03
C VAL A 323 -0.97 -14.80 -21.82
N SER A 324 -1.69 -15.91 -21.61
CA SER A 324 -3.02 -16.00 -21.00
C SER A 324 -4.21 -15.39 -21.74
N TYR A 325 -4.33 -15.53 -23.05
CA TYR A 325 -5.61 -15.27 -23.74
C TYR A 325 -6.12 -16.43 -24.61
N GLN A 326 -5.32 -17.47 -24.84
CA GLN A 326 -5.70 -18.60 -25.70
C GLN A 326 -6.47 -19.73 -24.98
N THR A 327 -7.51 -19.36 -24.23
CA THR A 327 -8.70 -20.22 -23.99
C THR A 327 -9.97 -19.37 -23.87
N ALA A 328 -9.99 -18.15 -24.43
CA ALA A 328 -11.23 -17.45 -24.71
C ALA A 328 -11.91 -18.12 -25.91
N GLY A 329 -12.55 -19.27 -25.65
CA GLY A 329 -13.37 -19.98 -26.61
C GLY A 329 -14.36 -19.00 -27.23
N LYS A 330 -14.42 -19.05 -28.57
CA LYS A 330 -15.38 -18.34 -29.43
C LYS A 330 -16.80 -18.48 -28.87
N SER A 331 -17.20 -17.58 -28.00
CA SER A 331 -18.59 -17.39 -27.61
C SER A 331 -19.05 -16.14 -28.32
N GLN A 332 -19.79 -16.41 -29.40
CA GLN A 332 -20.48 -15.41 -30.19
C GLN A 332 -21.25 -14.44 -29.29
N ASP A 333 -21.22 -13.18 -29.71
CA ASP A 333 -22.22 -12.15 -29.48
C ASP A 333 -23.45 -12.59 -28.67
N LYS A 334 -23.50 -12.11 -27.43
CA LYS A 334 -24.66 -11.42 -26.87
C LYS A 334 -24.23 -10.70 -25.59
N ARG A 335 -23.89 -9.42 -25.74
CA ARG A 335 -24.02 -8.47 -24.62
C ARG A 335 -25.50 -8.37 -24.29
N ASN A 336 -26.00 -9.31 -23.50
CA ASN A 336 -27.23 -9.10 -22.78
C ASN A 336 -26.94 -8.01 -21.75
N THR A 337 -27.57 -6.85 -21.91
CA THR A 337 -27.86 -5.92 -20.82
C THR A 337 -28.60 -6.70 -19.74
N THR A 338 -27.87 -7.30 -18.81
CA THR A 338 -28.45 -8.06 -17.70
C THR A 338 -28.87 -7.11 -16.60
N ALA A 339 -30.18 -6.95 -16.48
CA ALA A 339 -30.81 -6.65 -15.20
C ALA A 339 -30.22 -7.57 -14.12
N TYR A 340 -30.04 -7.00 -12.92
CA TYR A 340 -29.57 -7.70 -11.73
C TYR A 340 -30.35 -9.03 -11.56
N PRO A 341 -29.72 -10.21 -11.63
CA PRO A 341 -30.43 -11.46 -11.37
C PRO A 341 -30.96 -11.41 -9.95
N SER A 342 -32.25 -11.68 -9.76
CA SER A 342 -32.86 -11.83 -8.43
C SER A 342 -32.07 -12.81 -7.54
N PHE A 343 -31.42 -13.79 -8.15
CA PHE A 343 -30.58 -14.81 -7.51
C PHE A 343 -29.36 -14.24 -6.75
N SER A 344 -28.59 -13.30 -7.32
CA SER A 344 -27.33 -12.83 -6.69
C SER A 344 -27.56 -11.97 -5.44
N LYS A 345 -28.72 -11.28 -5.35
CA LYS A 345 -29.11 -10.47 -4.19
C LYS A 345 -29.54 -11.32 -2.99
N ASN A 346 -30.10 -12.51 -3.24
CA ASN A 346 -30.66 -13.39 -2.21
C ASN A 346 -29.76 -14.56 -1.83
N LEU A 347 -28.79 -14.95 -2.67
CA LEU A 347 -27.95 -16.12 -2.43
C LEU A 347 -27.22 -16.10 -1.08
N ILE A 348 -26.66 -14.95 -0.67
CA ILE A 348 -25.99 -14.85 0.64
C ILE A 348 -26.97 -15.04 1.80
N LYS A 349 -28.20 -14.52 1.65
CA LYS A 349 -29.26 -14.68 2.64
C LYS A 349 -29.71 -16.14 2.71
N GLU A 350 -29.99 -16.76 1.57
CA GLU A 350 -30.38 -18.18 1.47
C GLU A 350 -29.30 -19.10 2.04
N LEU A 351 -28.03 -18.81 1.75
CA LEU A 351 -26.89 -19.54 2.28
C LEU A 351 -26.79 -19.35 3.81
N GLN A 352 -26.95 -18.12 4.32
CA GLN A 352 -26.95 -17.86 5.76
C GLN A 352 -28.14 -18.49 6.49
N ASP A 353 -29.32 -18.53 5.86
CA ASP A 353 -30.52 -19.17 6.40
C ASP A 353 -30.38 -20.70 6.39
N ALA A 354 -29.80 -21.29 5.33
CA ALA A 354 -29.46 -22.70 5.30
C ALA A 354 -28.48 -23.09 6.43
N LEU A 355 -27.52 -22.21 6.75
CA LEU A 355 -26.57 -22.42 7.85
C LEU A 355 -27.19 -22.30 9.26
N LYS A 356 -28.44 -21.83 9.39
CA LYS A 356 -29.19 -21.87 10.66
C LYS A 356 -29.87 -23.24 10.90
N LEU A 357 -29.97 -24.08 9.88
CA LEU A 357 -30.57 -25.41 9.97
C LEU A 357 -29.60 -26.43 10.60
N THR A 358 -30.02 -27.69 10.68
CA THR A 358 -29.12 -28.80 11.01
C THR A 358 -28.07 -28.96 9.91
N ARG A 359 -26.87 -29.48 10.23
CA ARG A 359 -25.79 -29.63 9.24
C ARG A 359 -26.21 -30.48 8.03
N VAL A 360 -26.99 -31.53 8.26
CA VAL A 360 -27.51 -32.39 7.19
C VAL A 360 -28.46 -31.61 6.27
N ALA A 361 -29.37 -30.83 6.84
CA ALA A 361 -30.27 -29.97 6.08
C ALA A 361 -29.50 -28.86 5.33
N ALA A 362 -28.50 -28.24 5.98
CA ALA A 362 -27.66 -27.23 5.35
C ALA A 362 -26.90 -27.77 4.12
N ILE A 363 -26.32 -28.97 4.23
CA ILE A 363 -25.65 -29.65 3.10
C ILE A 363 -26.64 -29.90 1.97
N SER A 364 -27.82 -30.44 2.27
CA SER A 364 -28.86 -30.68 1.26
C SER A 364 -29.26 -29.40 0.54
N THR A 365 -29.61 -28.34 1.28
CA THR A 365 -30.06 -27.08 0.71
C THR A 365 -28.98 -26.40 -0.14
N ILE A 366 -27.73 -26.36 0.35
CA ILE A 366 -26.63 -25.71 -0.38
C ILE A 366 -26.21 -26.53 -1.62
N THR A 367 -26.38 -27.86 -1.60
CA THR A 367 -26.15 -28.71 -2.78
C THR A 367 -27.18 -28.43 -3.87
N THR A 368 -28.46 -28.26 -3.49
CA THR A 368 -29.51 -27.83 -4.43
C THR A 368 -29.19 -26.45 -5.00
N LEU A 369 -28.86 -25.47 -4.15
CA LEU A 369 -28.49 -24.11 -4.58
C LEU A 369 -27.28 -24.11 -5.53
N LYS A 370 -26.30 -24.99 -5.33
CA LYS A 370 -25.13 -25.11 -6.22
C LYS A 370 -25.53 -25.65 -7.59
N THR A 371 -26.48 -26.58 -7.64
CA THR A 371 -26.97 -27.18 -8.89
C THR A 371 -27.80 -26.18 -9.69
N ASP A 372 -28.58 -25.35 -9.00
CA ASP A 372 -29.43 -24.33 -9.61
C ASP A 372 -28.65 -23.04 -9.99
N ALA A 373 -27.43 -22.87 -9.46
CA ALA A 373 -26.59 -21.71 -9.76
C ALA A 373 -26.05 -21.79 -11.20
N SER A 374 -26.45 -20.83 -12.05
CA SER A 374 -25.98 -20.73 -13.44
C SER A 374 -24.64 -20.00 -13.61
N GLN A 375 -24.15 -19.29 -12.59
CA GLN A 375 -22.94 -18.48 -12.66
C GLN A 375 -21.76 -19.14 -11.92
N SER A 376 -20.58 -19.16 -12.55
CA SER A 376 -19.36 -19.79 -12.02
C SER A 376 -18.93 -19.19 -10.67
N ASN A 377 -19.03 -17.86 -10.51
CA ASN A 377 -18.71 -17.19 -9.24
C ASN A 377 -19.57 -17.67 -8.04
N ALA A 378 -20.87 -17.93 -8.27
CA ALA A 378 -21.79 -18.45 -7.26
C ALA A 378 -21.51 -19.92 -6.95
N GLN A 379 -21.29 -20.74 -7.98
CA GLN A 379 -20.93 -22.16 -7.82
C GLN A 379 -19.64 -22.33 -7.00
N ARG A 380 -18.62 -21.49 -7.24
CA ARG A 380 -17.34 -21.47 -6.51
C ARG A 380 -17.55 -21.17 -5.02
N LEU A 381 -18.36 -20.15 -4.68
CA LEU A 381 -18.67 -19.79 -3.30
C LEU A 381 -19.47 -20.89 -2.57
N LEU A 382 -20.47 -21.48 -3.24
CA LEU A 382 -21.28 -22.56 -2.69
C LEU A 382 -20.45 -23.83 -2.48
N SER A 383 -19.54 -24.14 -3.41
CA SER A 383 -18.64 -25.29 -3.29
C SER A 383 -17.67 -25.15 -2.13
N TRP A 384 -17.17 -23.93 -1.85
CA TRP A 384 -16.35 -23.69 -0.66
C TRP A 384 -17.16 -23.81 0.63
N THR A 385 -18.42 -23.39 0.62
CA THR A 385 -19.31 -23.56 1.78
C THR A 385 -19.57 -25.03 2.06
N LEU A 386 -19.77 -25.85 1.02
CA LEU A 386 -19.92 -27.31 1.15
C LEU A 386 -18.66 -27.98 1.69
N SER A 387 -17.46 -27.56 1.28
CA SER A 387 -16.21 -28.13 1.82
C SER A 387 -16.04 -27.82 3.32
N LEU A 388 -16.39 -26.60 3.74
CA LEU A 388 -16.42 -26.23 5.16
C LEU A 388 -17.46 -27.03 5.97
N LEU A 389 -18.59 -27.39 5.35
CA LEU A 389 -19.64 -28.22 5.97
C LEU A 389 -19.24 -29.70 6.10
N GLY A 390 -18.36 -30.19 5.22
CA GLY A 390 -17.77 -31.52 5.30
C GLY A 390 -16.88 -31.71 6.54
N ASP A 391 -16.26 -30.63 7.02
CA ASP A 391 -15.49 -30.65 8.26
C ASP A 391 -16.41 -30.49 9.48
N LYS A 392 -16.60 -31.59 10.22
CA LYS A 392 -17.43 -31.63 11.43
C LYS A 392 -16.87 -30.78 12.58
N SER A 393 -15.60 -30.38 12.54
CA SER A 393 -14.96 -29.57 13.58
C SER A 393 -15.38 -28.09 13.53
N ILE A 394 -15.81 -27.59 12.37
CA ILE A 394 -16.12 -26.16 12.16
C ILE A 394 -17.59 -25.88 12.47
N ARG A 395 -17.92 -25.06 13.46
CA ARG A 395 -19.31 -24.72 13.81
C ARG A 395 -20.05 -23.98 12.68
N LEU A 396 -21.36 -24.20 12.52
CA LEU A 396 -22.18 -23.55 11.48
C LEU A 396 -22.14 -22.01 11.53
N ASN A 397 -22.19 -21.43 12.73
CA ASN A 397 -22.05 -19.99 12.93
C ASN A 397 -20.68 -19.44 12.48
N THR A 398 -19.63 -20.28 12.54
CA THR A 398 -18.30 -19.91 12.05
C THR A 398 -18.28 -19.88 10.52
N ILE A 399 -18.90 -20.87 9.86
CA ILE A 399 -19.06 -20.91 8.40
C ILE A 399 -19.87 -19.69 7.92
N SER A 400 -20.96 -19.37 8.62
CA SER A 400 -21.80 -18.20 8.32
C SER A 400 -21.01 -16.89 8.40
N LYS A 401 -20.13 -16.74 9.41
CA LYS A 401 -19.20 -15.61 9.50
C LYS A 401 -18.19 -15.56 8.36
N TYR A 402 -17.67 -16.70 7.92
CA TYR A 402 -16.69 -16.75 6.82
C TYR A 402 -17.32 -16.31 5.51
N VAL A 403 -18.50 -16.85 5.19
CA VAL A 403 -19.22 -16.50 3.97
C VAL A 403 -19.75 -15.07 4.03
N GLY A 404 -20.27 -14.61 5.17
CA GLY A 404 -20.72 -13.23 5.35
C GLY A 404 -19.59 -12.19 5.22
N CYS A 405 -18.35 -12.59 5.49
CA CYS A 405 -17.19 -11.70 5.41
C CYS A 405 -16.80 -11.36 3.96
N ILE A 406 -16.79 -12.35 3.05
CA ILE A 406 -16.27 -12.18 1.68
C ILE A 406 -17.33 -12.39 0.58
N GLY A 407 -18.41 -13.13 0.86
CA GLY A 407 -19.31 -13.66 -0.15
C GLY A 407 -20.07 -12.60 -0.93
N ARG A 408 -20.56 -11.56 -0.26
CA ARG A 408 -21.30 -10.47 -0.93
C ARG A 408 -20.41 -9.70 -1.90
N ASP A 409 -19.21 -9.32 -1.45
CA ASP A 409 -18.28 -8.54 -2.27
C ASP A 409 -17.74 -9.40 -3.42
N TRP A 410 -17.47 -10.69 -3.17
CA TRP A 410 -17.11 -11.65 -4.21
C TRP A 410 -18.16 -11.72 -5.31
N LEU A 411 -19.43 -12.00 -4.97
CA LEU A 411 -20.51 -12.12 -5.95
C LEU A 411 -20.72 -10.81 -6.73
N MET A 412 -20.56 -9.66 -6.06
CA MET A 412 -20.71 -8.34 -6.66
C MET A 412 -19.59 -7.99 -7.65
N LEU A 413 -18.34 -8.21 -7.26
CA LEU A 413 -17.16 -7.80 -8.04
C LEU A 413 -16.87 -8.74 -9.22
N THR A 414 -17.38 -9.97 -9.16
CA THR A 414 -17.23 -11.00 -10.20
C THR A 414 -18.49 -11.16 -11.07
N MET A 415 -19.45 -10.25 -10.94
CA MET A 415 -20.75 -10.40 -11.60
C MET A 415 -20.62 -10.27 -13.11
N GLY A 416 -20.98 -11.32 -13.84
CA GLY A 416 -20.91 -11.35 -15.30
C GLY A 416 -19.48 -11.59 -15.85
N GLU A 417 -18.52 -11.85 -14.96
CA GLU A 417 -17.15 -12.19 -15.31
C GLU A 417 -17.02 -13.70 -15.51
N ASP A 418 -16.20 -14.11 -16.48
CA ASP A 418 -15.84 -15.52 -16.69
C ASP A 418 -14.66 -15.89 -15.78
N VAL A 419 -14.96 -16.20 -14.52
CA VAL A 419 -13.96 -16.51 -13.47
C VAL A 419 -13.11 -17.74 -13.82
N ASP A 420 -13.58 -18.60 -14.71
CA ASP A 420 -12.85 -19.78 -15.15
C ASP A 420 -11.64 -19.42 -16.05
N GLN A 421 -11.61 -18.22 -16.63
CA GLN A 421 -10.51 -17.73 -17.48
C GLN A 421 -9.54 -16.77 -16.75
N TRP A 422 -9.79 -16.48 -15.47
CA TRP A 422 -9.04 -15.48 -14.72
C TRP A 422 -7.58 -15.88 -14.48
N GLN A 423 -6.70 -14.90 -14.57
CA GLN A 423 -5.29 -14.99 -14.19
C GLN A 423 -5.07 -14.49 -12.77
N GLY A 424 -3.88 -14.77 -12.20
CA GLY A 424 -3.56 -14.40 -10.82
C GLY A 424 -3.85 -12.93 -10.51
N ASN A 425 -3.51 -12.02 -11.42
CA ASN A 425 -3.72 -10.58 -11.26
C ASN A 425 -5.20 -10.19 -11.15
N ASP A 426 -6.11 -10.90 -11.82
CA ASP A 426 -7.55 -10.60 -11.80
C ASP A 426 -8.15 -10.93 -10.42
N PHE A 427 -7.76 -12.08 -9.87
CA PHE A 427 -8.08 -12.44 -8.49
C PHE A 427 -7.43 -11.48 -7.48
N GLU A 428 -6.18 -11.07 -7.69
CA GLU A 428 -5.49 -10.09 -6.84
C GLU A 428 -6.26 -8.76 -6.80
N GLU A 429 -6.70 -8.24 -7.95
CA GLU A 429 -7.46 -6.99 -8.03
C GLU A 429 -8.81 -7.10 -7.29
N VAL A 430 -9.53 -8.22 -7.48
CA VAL A 430 -10.80 -8.43 -6.78
C VAL A 430 -10.60 -8.62 -5.28
N TYR A 431 -9.61 -9.40 -4.85
CA TYR A 431 -9.32 -9.59 -3.44
C TYR A 431 -8.84 -8.29 -2.78
N GLU A 432 -8.02 -7.49 -3.47
CA GLU A 432 -7.65 -6.16 -3.00
C GLU A 432 -8.89 -5.28 -2.85
N GLN A 433 -9.84 -5.33 -3.79
CA GLN A 433 -11.10 -4.61 -3.68
C GLN A 433 -11.99 -5.09 -2.54
N ILE A 434 -12.05 -6.41 -2.26
CA ILE A 434 -12.79 -6.97 -1.11
C ILE A 434 -12.13 -6.53 0.20
N ILE A 435 -10.79 -6.52 0.29
CA ILE A 435 -10.07 -6.06 1.48
C ILE A 435 -10.25 -4.53 1.65
N GLN A 436 -10.16 -3.77 0.55
CA GLN A 436 -10.37 -2.32 0.55
C GLN A 436 -11.82 -1.93 0.79
N SER A 437 -12.82 -2.76 0.46
CA SER A 437 -14.23 -2.50 0.79
C SER A 437 -14.40 -2.45 2.31
N LYS A 438 -13.60 -3.24 3.05
CA LYS A 438 -13.54 -3.18 4.51
C LYS A 438 -12.82 -1.91 5.03
N MET A 439 -12.24 -1.11 4.14
CA MET A 439 -11.68 0.23 4.44
C MET A 439 -12.57 1.40 3.98
N LYS A 440 -13.39 1.22 2.94
CA LYS A 440 -14.03 2.31 2.17
C LYS A 440 -15.54 2.45 2.45
N ASP A 441 -15.87 3.02 3.60
CA ASP A 441 -17.13 3.77 3.78
C ASP A 441 -16.90 5.25 4.15
N GLY A 442 -15.65 5.73 4.04
CA GLY A 442 -15.25 7.10 4.39
C GLY A 442 -15.06 8.09 3.22
N ARG A 443 -15.28 7.70 1.96
CA ARG A 443 -14.94 8.54 0.78
C ARG A 443 -16.12 9.06 -0.06
N LYS A 444 -17.35 9.00 0.44
CA LYS A 444 -18.54 9.44 -0.32
C LYS A 444 -19.11 10.82 0.04
N LEU A 445 -18.56 11.53 1.02
CA LEU A 445 -19.15 12.80 1.52
C LEU A 445 -18.39 14.09 1.20
N SER A 446 -17.23 14.05 0.53
CA SER A 446 -16.54 15.29 0.13
C SER A 446 -17.23 16.06 -1.02
N VAL A 447 -18.51 15.79 -1.28
CA VAL A 447 -19.31 16.46 -2.33
C VAL A 447 -20.47 17.25 -1.73
N LEU A 448 -20.75 17.17 -0.43
CA LEU A 448 -21.86 17.89 0.21
C LEU A 448 -21.41 18.61 1.48
N SER A 449 -20.65 19.70 1.28
CA SER A 449 -20.84 21.02 1.90
C SER A 449 -19.51 21.78 1.98
N LYS A 450 -19.43 22.82 1.16
CA LYS A 450 -18.44 23.89 1.23
C LYS A 450 -19.20 25.11 1.73
N SER A 451 -18.96 25.53 2.97
CA SER A 451 -19.25 26.84 3.62
C SER A 451 -19.33 26.58 5.13
N SER A 452 -18.82 27.37 6.07
CA SER A 452 -18.25 28.71 6.09
C SER A 452 -17.59 28.91 7.47
N GLU A 453 -16.53 29.72 7.52
CA GLU A 453 -16.16 30.67 8.59
C GLU A 453 -15.80 30.20 10.03
N PHE A 454 -14.59 30.64 10.44
CA PHE A 454 -14.05 31.03 11.75
C PHE A 454 -14.76 30.62 13.07
N GLU A 455 -14.00 30.06 14.03
CA GLU A 455 -13.43 30.80 15.18
C GLU A 455 -12.53 29.91 16.08
N ASP A 456 -11.60 30.59 16.74
CA ASP A 456 -10.64 30.17 17.78
C ASP A 456 -11.30 29.49 19.00
N ASP A 457 -10.60 28.64 19.75
CA ASP A 457 -9.70 29.10 20.82
C ASP A 457 -9.23 27.96 21.78
N THR A 458 -8.13 28.29 22.41
CA THR A 458 -7.21 27.66 23.37
C THR A 458 -7.73 26.94 24.63
N SER A 459 -6.95 25.95 25.10
CA SER A 459 -6.47 25.69 26.50
C SER A 459 -6.15 24.20 26.69
N SER A 460 -4.89 23.75 26.78
CA SER A 460 -3.92 23.79 27.90
C SER A 460 -4.32 22.99 29.15
N GLY A 461 -3.60 21.89 29.41
CA GLY A 461 -2.97 21.69 30.72
C GLY A 461 -3.31 20.44 31.55
N ILE A 462 -2.36 19.49 31.54
CA ILE A 462 -1.72 18.82 32.70
C ILE A 462 -2.26 17.44 33.19
N ASP A 463 -1.27 16.56 33.27
CA ASP A 463 -1.18 15.14 33.61
C ASP A 463 -1.55 14.75 35.06
N ASN A 464 -1.92 13.48 35.28
CA ASN A 464 -1.08 12.57 36.07
C ASN A 464 -1.54 11.10 36.05
N ASP A 465 -0.54 10.22 35.98
CA ASP A 465 -0.61 8.75 36.00
C ASP A 465 -1.08 8.15 37.33
N ASN A 466 -1.74 6.98 37.27
CA ASN A 466 -1.28 5.75 37.95
C ASN A 466 -2.17 4.51 37.66
N ASN A 467 -1.56 3.54 36.95
CA ASN A 467 -1.72 2.07 36.98
C ASN A 467 -3.07 1.40 37.38
N THR A 468 -3.75 0.76 36.42
CA THR A 468 -3.91 -0.72 36.37
C THR A 468 -4.47 -1.18 35.01
N ALA A 469 -3.97 -2.32 34.55
CA ALA A 469 -4.10 -2.84 33.19
C ALA A 469 -5.54 -3.08 32.70
N ILE A 470 -6.01 -2.27 31.73
CA ILE A 470 -6.90 -2.72 30.65
C ILE A 470 -6.49 -1.95 29.38
N GLN A 471 -5.71 -2.59 28.51
CA GLN A 471 -5.38 -2.09 27.18
C GLN A 471 -6.69 -1.87 26.39
N SER A 472 -7.09 -0.62 26.24
CA SER A 472 -8.11 -0.26 25.25
C SER A 472 -7.46 -0.32 23.86
N LEU A 473 -7.63 -1.46 23.18
CA LEU A 473 -7.23 -1.68 21.79
C LEU A 473 -7.67 -0.49 20.93
N SER A 474 -6.72 0.12 20.21
CA SER A 474 -7.01 1.27 19.36
C SER A 474 -7.95 0.84 18.21
N HIS A 475 -8.74 1.76 17.69
CA HIS A 475 -9.60 1.52 16.52
C HIS A 475 -8.80 0.99 15.32
N LEU A 476 -7.53 1.39 15.21
CA LEU A 476 -6.60 0.93 14.19
C LEU A 476 -6.25 -0.56 14.36
N ASP A 477 -6.14 -1.05 15.59
CA ASP A 477 -5.86 -2.47 15.88
C ASP A 477 -7.07 -3.35 15.55
N ARG A 478 -8.29 -2.87 15.83
CA ARG A 478 -9.54 -3.57 15.44
C ARG A 478 -9.75 -3.61 13.91
N LEU A 479 -9.33 -2.57 13.19
CA LEU A 479 -9.35 -2.55 11.72
C LEU A 479 -8.30 -3.51 11.14
N LYS A 480 -7.09 -3.54 11.71
CA LYS A 480 -6.05 -4.51 11.36
C LYS A 480 -6.50 -5.95 11.63
N ASP A 481 -7.18 -6.22 12.74
CA ASP A 481 -7.73 -7.53 13.07
C ASP A 481 -8.84 -7.96 12.10
N SER A 482 -9.72 -7.03 11.70
CA SER A 482 -10.77 -7.28 10.69
C SER A 482 -10.19 -7.55 9.30
N GLN A 483 -9.14 -6.83 8.90
CA GLN A 483 -8.40 -7.07 7.67
C GLN A 483 -7.70 -8.43 7.69
N LYS A 484 -7.01 -8.76 8.79
CA LYS A 484 -6.34 -10.05 8.97
C LYS A 484 -7.34 -11.22 8.94
N PHE A 485 -8.52 -11.03 9.55
CA PHE A 485 -9.60 -12.01 9.48
C PHE A 485 -10.13 -12.18 8.05
N THR A 486 -10.51 -11.08 7.38
CA THR A 486 -11.02 -11.10 5.99
C THR A 486 -10.01 -11.73 5.03
N TYR A 487 -8.75 -11.32 5.14
CA TYR A 487 -7.63 -11.89 4.42
C TYR A 487 -7.53 -13.40 4.62
N GLY A 488 -7.52 -13.85 5.88
CA GLY A 488 -7.39 -15.26 6.19
C GLY A 488 -8.57 -16.09 5.66
N ARG A 489 -9.71 -15.46 5.34
CA ARG A 489 -10.85 -16.12 4.66
C ARG A 489 -10.71 -16.08 3.15
N LEU A 490 -10.22 -14.98 2.55
CA LEU A 490 -9.92 -14.91 1.12
C LEU A 490 -8.85 -15.93 0.72
N LYS A 491 -7.79 -16.08 1.52
CA LYS A 491 -6.77 -17.11 1.29
C LYS A 491 -7.37 -18.51 1.29
N ALA A 492 -8.12 -18.86 2.34
CA ALA A 492 -8.77 -20.17 2.46
C ALA A 492 -9.79 -20.43 1.32
N PHE A 493 -10.50 -19.39 0.88
CA PHE A 493 -11.41 -19.47 -0.25
C PHE A 493 -10.65 -19.68 -1.57
N HIS A 494 -9.52 -19.02 -1.76
CA HIS A 494 -8.73 -19.16 -2.98
C HIS A 494 -7.97 -20.49 -3.03
N ASP A 495 -7.45 -20.99 -1.90
CA ASP A 495 -6.86 -22.33 -1.81
C ASP A 495 -7.90 -23.40 -2.23
N HIS A 496 -9.17 -23.21 -1.83
CA HIS A 496 -10.28 -24.05 -2.31
C HIS A 496 -10.48 -23.92 -3.83
N GLN A 497 -10.39 -22.72 -4.39
CA GLN A 497 -10.50 -22.49 -5.83
C GLN A 497 -9.35 -23.13 -6.63
N ARG A 498 -8.12 -23.06 -6.14
CA ARG A 498 -6.97 -23.74 -6.74
C ARG A 498 -7.17 -25.26 -6.78
N THR A 499 -7.70 -25.82 -5.70
CA THR A 499 -7.87 -27.27 -5.56
C THR A 499 -9.02 -27.83 -6.40
N HIS A 500 -10.13 -27.09 -6.51
CA HIS A 500 -11.38 -27.63 -7.09
C HIS A 500 -11.78 -27.00 -8.43
N PHE A 501 -11.12 -25.91 -8.84
CA PHE A 501 -11.50 -25.13 -10.01
C PHE A 501 -10.28 -24.61 -10.81
N ASP A 502 -9.13 -25.26 -10.64
CA ASP A 502 -7.86 -24.97 -11.35
C ASP A 502 -7.47 -23.49 -11.38
N ALA A 503 -7.80 -22.76 -10.31
CA ALA A 503 -7.47 -21.33 -10.24
C ALA A 503 -5.93 -21.15 -10.21
N PRO A 504 -5.40 -20.09 -10.86
CA PRO A 504 -3.97 -19.78 -10.85
C PRO A 504 -3.50 -19.47 -9.44
N TYR A 505 -2.19 -19.57 -9.21
CA TYR A 505 -1.60 -19.08 -7.98
C TYR A 505 -1.82 -17.58 -7.85
N VAL A 506 -2.40 -17.16 -6.72
CA VAL A 506 -2.54 -15.76 -6.34
C VAL A 506 -1.57 -15.45 -5.23
N TYR A 507 -0.77 -14.40 -5.44
CA TYR A 507 0.05 -13.88 -4.38
C TYR A 507 -0.82 -13.08 -3.42
N PHE A 508 -0.77 -13.45 -2.14
CA PHE A 508 -1.56 -12.86 -1.09
C PHE A 508 -0.65 -12.01 -0.17
N PRO A 509 -0.48 -10.70 -0.43
CA PRO A 509 0.49 -9.88 0.29
C PRO A 509 0.11 -9.52 1.75
N TRP A 510 -1.07 -9.95 2.23
CA TRP A 510 -1.70 -9.38 3.43
C TRP A 510 -1.81 -10.34 4.64
N GLY A 511 -1.15 -11.51 4.60
CA GLY A 511 -1.29 -12.55 5.64
C GLY A 511 -0.11 -12.73 6.56
N ASN A 512 1.04 -12.79 5.93
CA ASN A 512 2.23 -12.17 6.45
C ASN A 512 2.33 -10.91 5.59
N ASN A 513 2.61 -9.73 6.15
CA ASN A 513 2.91 -8.52 5.36
C ASN A 513 4.21 -8.70 4.55
N ARG A 514 4.56 -9.93 4.15
CA ARG A 514 5.77 -10.38 3.50
C ARG A 514 5.67 -10.10 2.01
N GLN A 515 6.09 -8.90 1.62
CA GLN A 515 6.17 -8.39 0.26
C GLN A 515 7.48 -8.85 -0.41
N VAL A 516 7.39 -9.90 -1.23
CA VAL A 516 8.53 -10.45 -1.97
C VAL A 516 8.70 -9.69 -3.28
N VAL A 517 9.85 -9.06 -3.46
CA VAL A 517 10.15 -8.22 -4.62
C VAL A 517 11.13 -8.94 -5.54
N LYS A 518 10.75 -9.14 -6.80
CA LYS A 518 11.68 -9.58 -7.85
C LYS A 518 12.37 -8.37 -8.47
N ALA A 519 13.38 -7.83 -7.78
CA ALA A 519 14.13 -6.68 -8.26
C ALA A 519 14.92 -7.02 -9.53
N ASN A 520 14.54 -6.39 -10.65
CA ASN A 520 15.19 -6.47 -11.96
C ASN A 520 15.07 -5.12 -12.68
N MET A 521 16.02 -4.84 -13.56
CA MET A 521 16.00 -3.68 -14.44
C MET A 521 16.39 -4.11 -15.86
N ILE A 522 15.86 -3.41 -16.85
CA ILE A 522 16.24 -3.58 -18.26
C ILE A 522 17.38 -2.60 -18.55
N SER A 523 18.57 -3.09 -18.83
CA SER A 523 19.71 -2.25 -19.24
C SER A 523 19.52 -1.70 -20.66
N PRO A 524 20.24 -0.63 -21.04
CA PRO A 524 20.25 -0.15 -22.41
C PRO A 524 20.64 -1.26 -23.40
N ARG A 525 21.62 -2.11 -23.06
CA ARG A 525 22.03 -3.25 -23.87
C ARG A 525 20.87 -4.23 -24.10
N VAL A 526 20.15 -4.63 -23.05
CA VAL A 526 18.99 -5.53 -23.17
C VAL A 526 17.88 -4.88 -24.00
N TYR A 527 17.58 -3.60 -23.77
CA TYR A 527 16.58 -2.88 -24.56
C TYR A 527 16.90 -2.85 -26.06
N HIS A 528 18.16 -2.63 -26.42
CA HIS A 528 18.60 -2.66 -27.82
C HIS A 528 18.43 -4.05 -28.44
N VAL A 529 18.81 -5.11 -27.73
CA VAL A 529 18.58 -6.49 -28.19
C VAL A 529 17.11 -6.81 -28.32
N MET A 530 16.25 -6.36 -27.41
CA MET A 530 14.79 -6.55 -27.55
C MET A 530 14.25 -5.90 -28.82
N LYS A 531 14.76 -4.71 -29.20
CA LYS A 531 14.38 -4.06 -30.46
C LYS A 531 14.84 -4.85 -31.68
N GLU A 532 16.10 -5.30 -31.69
CA GLU A 532 16.65 -6.12 -32.77
C GLU A 532 15.89 -7.45 -32.91
N TYR A 533 15.57 -8.08 -31.79
CA TYR A 533 14.79 -9.31 -31.75
C TYR A 533 13.39 -9.12 -32.37
N VAL A 534 12.69 -8.04 -32.06
CA VAL A 534 11.41 -7.71 -32.72
C VAL A 534 11.60 -7.45 -34.22
N GLN A 535 12.69 -6.80 -34.63
CA GLN A 535 12.95 -6.54 -36.05
C GLN A 535 13.24 -7.81 -36.85
N LEU A 536 13.99 -8.75 -36.26
CA LEU A 536 14.39 -10.03 -36.86
C LEU A 536 13.29 -11.12 -36.83
N SER A 537 12.22 -10.91 -36.06
CA SER A 537 11.08 -11.83 -35.97
C SER A 537 10.34 -12.03 -37.32
N GLU A 538 9.46 -13.03 -37.37
CA GLU A 538 8.60 -13.28 -38.55
C GLU A 538 7.31 -12.45 -38.56
N LEU A 539 7.15 -11.53 -37.59
CA LEU A 539 5.97 -10.69 -37.46
C LEU A 539 5.73 -9.79 -38.69
N GLU A 540 4.46 -9.48 -38.96
CA GLU A 540 4.09 -8.54 -40.03
C GLU A 540 4.63 -7.12 -39.75
N VAL A 541 4.77 -6.31 -40.79
CA VAL A 541 5.35 -4.95 -40.67
C VAL A 541 4.60 -4.08 -39.66
N ASP A 542 3.27 -4.13 -39.65
CA ASP A 542 2.44 -3.37 -38.70
C ASP A 542 2.55 -3.92 -37.28
N GLN A 543 2.66 -5.25 -37.12
CA GLN A 543 2.85 -5.91 -35.83
C GLN A 543 4.20 -5.53 -35.21
N LYS A 544 5.30 -5.62 -35.99
CA LYS A 544 6.63 -5.16 -35.58
C LYS A 544 6.60 -3.70 -35.12
N ARG A 545 5.96 -2.83 -35.91
CA ARG A 545 5.81 -1.41 -35.60
C ARG A 545 5.09 -1.20 -34.25
N LEU A 546 3.98 -1.91 -34.03
CA LEU A 546 3.23 -1.83 -32.77
C LEU A 546 4.09 -2.29 -31.58
N CYS A 547 4.74 -3.45 -31.69
CA CYS A 547 5.62 -3.98 -30.64
C CYS A 547 6.74 -2.99 -30.28
N LEU A 548 7.40 -2.39 -31.28
CA LEU A 548 8.45 -1.39 -31.05
C LEU A 548 7.91 -0.14 -30.33
N ILE A 549 6.70 0.31 -30.66
CA ILE A 549 6.07 1.46 -29.98
C ILE A 549 5.75 1.14 -28.53
N VAL A 550 5.13 -0.02 -28.27
CA VAL A 550 4.78 -0.44 -26.91
C VAL A 550 6.05 -0.61 -26.07
N LEU A 551 7.08 -1.24 -26.62
CA LEU A 551 8.39 -1.40 -25.97
C LEU A 551 9.03 -0.04 -25.66
N THR A 552 9.01 0.90 -26.61
CA THR A 552 9.56 2.25 -26.44
C THR A 552 8.78 3.02 -25.37
N LEU A 553 7.44 2.98 -25.41
CA LEU A 553 6.60 3.62 -24.40
C LEU A 553 6.92 3.08 -23.02
N ALA A 554 6.93 1.76 -22.83
CA ALA A 554 7.23 1.15 -21.55
C ALA A 554 8.62 1.56 -21.02
N TYR A 555 9.64 1.47 -21.87
CA TYR A 555 11.04 1.74 -21.47
C TYR A 555 11.32 3.22 -21.20
N ARG A 556 10.86 4.13 -22.07
CA ARG A 556 11.16 5.57 -21.99
C ARG A 556 10.29 6.32 -20.98
N THR A 557 9.06 5.87 -20.76
CA THR A 557 8.08 6.62 -19.96
C THR A 557 7.78 6.01 -18.60
N GLY A 558 8.12 4.73 -18.37
CA GLY A 558 7.78 4.03 -17.14
C GLY A 558 6.27 3.89 -16.90
N MET A 559 5.45 4.04 -17.94
CA MET A 559 4.01 3.88 -17.85
C MET A 559 3.64 2.44 -17.47
N ARG A 560 2.58 2.29 -16.66
CA ARG A 560 2.05 0.96 -16.33
C ARG A 560 1.42 0.32 -17.57
N ILE A 561 1.43 -1.00 -17.64
CA ILE A 561 0.87 -1.75 -18.78
C ILE A 561 -0.59 -1.34 -19.10
N ASN A 562 -1.45 -1.24 -18.08
CA ASN A 562 -2.84 -0.79 -18.25
C ASN A 562 -2.97 0.69 -18.66
N GLU A 563 -1.96 1.51 -18.35
CA GLU A 563 -1.90 2.88 -18.83
C GLU A 563 -1.60 2.93 -20.33
N ILE A 564 -0.70 2.06 -20.81
CA ILE A 564 -0.28 1.93 -22.22
C ILE A 564 -1.40 1.34 -23.07
N ILE A 565 -1.97 0.19 -22.67
CA ILE A 565 -3.03 -0.50 -23.42
C ILE A 565 -4.28 0.38 -23.57
N GLY A 566 -4.57 1.21 -22.57
CA GLY A 566 -5.73 2.09 -22.57
C GLY A 566 -5.58 3.42 -23.31
N ILE A 567 -4.44 3.68 -23.99
CA ILE A 567 -4.21 4.93 -24.73
C ILE A 567 -5.15 5.00 -25.94
N LYS A 568 -5.77 6.17 -26.16
CA LYS A 568 -6.53 6.47 -27.38
C LYS A 568 -5.82 7.53 -28.22
N VAL A 569 -6.10 7.55 -29.52
CA VAL A 569 -5.62 8.60 -30.45
C VAL A 569 -5.92 10.01 -29.91
N ARG A 570 -7.12 10.22 -29.36
CA ARG A 570 -7.56 11.49 -28.73
C ARG A 570 -6.85 11.87 -27.43
N ASP A 571 -6.07 10.95 -26.86
CA ASP A 571 -5.26 11.19 -25.67
C ASP A 571 -3.88 11.77 -26.05
N ILE A 572 -3.54 11.77 -27.35
CA ILE A 572 -2.28 12.33 -27.88
C ILE A 572 -2.55 13.77 -28.36
N THR A 573 -1.78 14.72 -27.84
CA THR A 573 -1.89 16.16 -28.16
C THR A 573 -0.57 16.69 -28.73
N ASP A 574 -0.57 17.95 -29.18
CA ASP A 574 0.60 18.64 -29.72
C ASP A 574 1.24 17.93 -30.92
N ILE A 575 0.38 17.35 -31.77
CA ILE A 575 0.76 16.63 -32.99
C ILE A 575 -0.24 16.92 -34.11
N GLY A 576 0.24 17.26 -35.31
CA GLY A 576 -0.58 17.62 -36.47
C GLY A 576 -0.57 19.11 -36.82
N VAL A 577 -1.49 19.52 -37.69
CA VAL A 577 -1.67 20.93 -38.05
C VAL A 577 -2.50 21.62 -36.98
N ILE A 578 -1.86 22.47 -36.18
CA ILE A 578 -2.48 23.25 -35.10
C ILE A 578 -2.27 24.73 -35.44
N ASN A 579 -3.37 25.49 -35.55
CA ASN A 579 -3.34 26.92 -35.91
C ASN A 579 -2.55 27.22 -37.20
N GLY A 580 -2.64 26.33 -38.20
CA GLY A 580 -1.94 26.47 -39.48
C GLY A 580 -0.44 26.13 -39.45
N GLN A 581 0.09 25.71 -38.29
CA GLN A 581 1.48 25.26 -38.14
C GLN A 581 1.53 23.74 -37.93
N VAL A 582 2.52 23.09 -38.53
CA VAL A 582 2.81 21.67 -38.27
C VAL A 582 3.52 21.58 -36.94
N VAL A 583 2.89 20.90 -35.97
CA VAL A 583 3.45 20.63 -34.65
C VAL A 583 3.73 19.12 -34.55
N GLU A 584 4.96 18.76 -34.19
CA GLU A 584 5.39 17.37 -34.00
C GLU A 584 6.08 17.19 -32.65
N ALA A 585 5.44 17.70 -31.60
CA ALA A 585 5.92 17.61 -30.22
C ALA A 585 4.92 16.82 -29.35
N PRO A 586 4.66 15.54 -29.67
CA PRO A 586 3.54 14.81 -29.09
C PRO A 586 3.64 14.67 -27.58
N LYS A 587 2.49 14.79 -26.92
CA LYS A 587 2.32 14.49 -25.49
C LYS A 587 1.17 13.51 -25.30
N ILE A 588 1.30 12.61 -24.34
CA ILE A 588 0.20 11.71 -23.94
C ILE A 588 -0.46 12.26 -22.69
N ILE A 589 -1.76 12.55 -22.79
CA ILE A 589 -2.61 12.98 -21.67
C ILE A 589 -3.25 11.75 -21.04
N LEU A 590 -2.71 11.31 -19.91
CA LEU A 590 -3.29 10.21 -19.14
C LEU A 590 -4.54 10.69 -18.40
N LYS A 591 -5.68 10.14 -18.80
CA LYS A 591 -6.99 10.39 -18.20
C LYS A 591 -7.83 9.10 -18.16
N PRO A 592 -8.76 8.96 -17.20
CA PRO A 592 -9.67 7.83 -17.18
C PRO A 592 -10.49 7.78 -18.47
N ASN A 593 -10.78 6.59 -18.96
CA ASN A 593 -11.68 6.36 -20.08
C ASN A 593 -12.44 5.03 -19.88
N ARG A 594 -13.36 4.69 -20.80
CA ARG A 594 -14.21 3.48 -20.71
C ARG A 594 -13.43 2.18 -20.58
N TYR A 595 -12.19 2.13 -21.03
CA TYR A 595 -11.30 0.95 -21.01
C TYR A 595 -10.15 1.10 -20.02
N ARG A 596 -10.01 2.25 -19.35
CA ARG A 596 -8.89 2.55 -18.45
C ARG A 596 -9.35 3.31 -17.23
N ARG A 597 -9.34 2.65 -16.08
CA ARG A 597 -9.51 3.29 -14.76
C ARG A 597 -8.16 3.78 -14.25
N LEU A 598 -8.15 4.94 -13.60
CA LEU A 598 -6.97 5.42 -12.86
C LEU A 598 -7.17 5.21 -11.36
N LYS A 599 -6.07 4.97 -10.63
CA LYS A 599 -6.07 4.70 -9.18
C LYS A 599 -6.60 5.88 -8.34
N SER A 600 -6.42 7.12 -8.83
CA SER A 600 -6.89 8.35 -8.18
C SER A 600 -7.14 9.47 -9.20
N SER A 601 -7.82 10.54 -8.79
CA SER A 601 -7.97 11.77 -9.58
C SER A 601 -6.62 12.47 -9.84
N SER A 602 -5.65 12.35 -8.92
CA SER A 602 -4.29 12.86 -9.05
C SER A 602 -3.41 12.08 -10.03
N ALA A 603 -3.85 10.91 -10.49
CA ALA A 603 -3.11 10.12 -11.48
C ALA A 603 -3.22 10.69 -12.92
N LYS A 604 -4.07 11.71 -13.12
CA LYS A 604 -4.13 12.45 -14.39
C LYS A 604 -2.84 13.25 -14.57
N ARG A 605 -2.11 13.00 -15.66
CA ARG A 605 -0.83 13.65 -15.94
C ARG A 605 -0.54 13.70 -17.44
N ALA A 606 0.32 14.62 -17.85
CA ALA A 606 0.84 14.70 -19.21
C ALA A 606 2.24 14.07 -19.25
N ILE A 607 2.51 13.26 -20.28
CA ILE A 607 3.82 12.64 -20.52
C ILE A 607 4.40 13.25 -21.79
N PRO A 608 5.54 13.98 -21.70
CA PRO A 608 6.15 14.64 -22.85
C PRO A 608 6.96 13.64 -23.68
N ILE A 609 6.35 13.07 -24.72
CA ILE A 609 6.98 12.01 -25.54
C ILE A 609 8.13 12.59 -26.36
N ASP A 610 7.99 13.82 -26.85
CA ASP A 610 9.02 14.55 -27.59
C ASP A 610 10.33 14.73 -26.81
N LYS A 611 10.28 14.75 -25.47
CA LYS A 611 11.47 14.88 -24.61
C LYS A 611 12.07 13.55 -24.19
N LEU A 612 11.26 12.49 -24.17
CA LEU A 612 11.67 11.19 -23.66
C LEU A 612 12.18 10.26 -24.76
N PHE A 613 11.68 10.40 -25.99
CA PHE A 613 12.02 9.50 -27.09
C PHE A 613 13.28 9.97 -27.83
N LYS A 614 14.08 9.02 -28.33
CA LYS A 614 15.11 9.34 -29.32
C LYS A 614 14.47 9.70 -30.66
N THR A 615 15.20 10.43 -31.52
CA THR A 615 14.68 10.91 -32.82
C THR A 615 14.04 9.82 -33.67
N GLU A 616 14.69 8.66 -33.82
CA GLU A 616 14.17 7.51 -34.58
C GLU A 616 12.90 6.91 -33.97
N GLU A 617 12.86 6.83 -32.63
CA GLU A 617 11.72 6.31 -31.87
C GLU A 617 10.50 7.26 -32.00
N LEU A 618 10.76 8.57 -31.97
CA LEU A 618 9.75 9.61 -32.12
C LEU A 618 9.13 9.63 -33.52
N GLN A 619 9.95 9.53 -34.56
CA GLN A 619 9.48 9.46 -35.96
C GLN A 619 8.57 8.25 -36.17
N LEU A 620 8.95 7.09 -35.65
CA LEU A 620 8.15 5.87 -35.75
C LEU A 620 6.80 6.01 -35.01
N PHE A 621 6.79 6.65 -33.83
CA PHE A 621 5.56 6.95 -33.09
C PHE A 621 4.63 7.91 -33.86
N ILE A 622 5.18 8.98 -34.44
CA ILE A 622 4.42 9.98 -35.22
C ILE A 622 3.80 9.33 -36.47
N ALA A 623 4.57 8.51 -37.19
CA ALA A 623 4.08 7.80 -38.37
C ALA A 623 2.90 6.87 -38.01
N PHE A 624 3.02 6.12 -36.92
CA PHE A 624 1.95 5.25 -36.43
C PHE A 624 0.72 6.04 -35.98
N TYR A 625 0.89 7.18 -35.30
CA TYR A 625 -0.23 8.05 -34.94
C TYR A 625 -1.04 8.48 -36.17
N TYR A 626 -0.38 8.93 -37.24
CA TYR A 626 -1.07 9.34 -38.47
C TYR A 626 -1.75 8.17 -39.19
N GLN A 627 -1.18 6.96 -39.13
CA GLN A 627 -1.83 5.75 -39.64
C GLN A 627 -3.14 5.47 -38.88
N GLN A 628 -3.11 5.51 -37.55
CA GLN A 628 -4.28 5.26 -36.69
C GLN A 628 -5.32 6.39 -36.70
N LYS A 629 -4.95 7.60 -37.15
CA LYS A 629 -5.89 8.72 -37.31
C LYS A 629 -6.64 8.65 -38.64
N LYS A 630 -6.07 7.97 -39.65
CA LYS A 630 -6.65 7.84 -41.00
C LYS A 630 -7.57 6.62 -41.13
N GLY A 631 -7.31 5.55 -40.36
CA GLY A 631 -8.25 4.45 -40.15
C GLY A 631 -9.29 4.83 -39.11
#